data_AF-A0AAW3QW99-F1
#
_entry.id   AF-A0AAW3QW99-F1
#
_cell.length_a   1.000
_cell.length_b   1.000
_cell.length_c   1.000
_cell.angle_alpha   90.00
_cell.angle_beta   90.00
_cell.angle_gamma   90.00
#
_symmetry.space_group_name_H-M   'P 1'
#
loop_
_entity.id
_entity.type
_entity.pdbx_description
1 polymer ?
#
loop_
_entity_poly.entity_id
_entity_poly.type
_entity_poly.pdbx_seq_one_letter_code
_entity_poly.pdbx_strand_id
1 'polypeptide(L)'
;MKTETLHIRVKPEERERLKSTAGTRRLSVWCRKVLLNELAGGASIAEELLALRRELSAIGNNLNQIARRLNTGEQVDIAALPADIDTLKARINRVLRRVR
;
A
#
# COMPACT_ATOMS: atom_id res chain seq x y z
N MET A 1 14.94 34.82 -11.23
CA MET A 1 16.38 34.56 -11.52
C MET A 1 17.02 33.98 -10.27
N LYS A 2 18.01 33.07 -10.37
CA LYS A 2 18.72 32.54 -9.18
C LYS A 2 19.83 33.51 -8.83
N THR A 3 19.87 34.04 -7.60
CA THR A 3 20.72 35.16 -7.19
C THR A 3 21.80 34.79 -6.17
N GLU A 4 21.63 33.65 -5.48
CA GLU A 4 22.54 33.19 -4.42
C GLU A 4 23.24 31.87 -4.79
N THR A 5 24.44 31.66 -4.24
CA THR A 5 25.31 30.51 -4.53
C THR A 5 25.70 29.76 -3.25
N LEU A 6 25.63 28.43 -3.29
CA LEU A 6 26.07 27.54 -2.20
C LEU A 6 27.40 26.87 -2.58
N HIS A 7 28.42 27.01 -1.73
CA HIS A 7 29.72 26.36 -1.91
C HIS A 7 29.86 25.16 -0.97
N ILE A 8 30.15 23.99 -1.53
CA ILE A 8 30.40 22.75 -0.78
C ILE A 8 31.81 22.29 -1.08
N ARG A 9 32.63 22.10 -0.04
CA ARG A 9 33.96 21.48 -0.18
C ARG A 9 33.77 19.97 -0.25
N VAL A 10 34.39 19.36 -1.25
CA VAL A 10 34.37 17.90 -1.47
C VAL A 10 35.77 17.42 -1.80
N LYS A 11 36.07 16.19 -1.42
CA LYS A 11 37.28 15.47 -1.85
C LYS A 11 37.17 15.13 -3.35
N PRO A 12 38.30 14.88 -4.02
CA PRO A 12 38.31 14.48 -5.44
C PRO A 12 37.43 13.25 -5.72
N GLU A 13 37.50 12.23 -4.85
CA GLU A 13 36.70 11.01 -4.95
C GLU A 13 35.19 11.29 -4.87
N GLU A 14 34.79 12.18 -3.96
CA GLU A 14 33.40 12.58 -3.79
C GLU A 14 32.91 13.35 -5.02
N ARG A 15 33.76 14.19 -5.62
CA ARG A 15 33.43 14.91 -6.86
C ARG A 15 33.17 13.95 -8.02
N GLU A 16 33.99 12.92 -8.18
CA GLU A 16 33.80 11.93 -9.24
C GLU A 16 32.56 11.08 -9.01
N ARG A 17 32.28 10.68 -7.75
CA ARG A 17 31.02 10.01 -7.39
C ARG A 17 29.80 10.87 -7.71
N LEU A 18 29.84 12.16 -7.39
CA LEU A 18 28.75 13.10 -7.67
C LEU A 18 28.53 13.27 -9.18
N LYS A 19 29.60 13.37 -9.98
CA LYS A 19 29.49 13.43 -11.45
C LYS A 19 28.90 12.15 -12.03
N SER A 20 29.40 10.98 -11.59
CA SER A 20 28.91 9.67 -12.03
C SER A 20 27.41 9.51 -11.71
N THR A 21 26.99 9.90 -10.51
CA THR A 21 25.59 9.81 -10.07
C THR A 21 24.67 10.80 -10.81
N ALA A 22 25.18 12.01 -11.12
CA ALA A 22 24.44 12.97 -11.93
C ALA A 22 24.21 12.48 -13.38
N GLY A 23 25.11 11.60 -13.87
CA GLY A 23 25.07 11.05 -15.23
C GLY A 23 25.27 12.14 -16.28
N THR A 24 24.36 12.21 -17.25
CA THR A 24 24.38 13.23 -18.32
C THR A 24 23.85 14.60 -17.88
N ARG A 25 23.35 14.73 -16.64
CA ARG A 25 22.77 15.97 -16.13
C ARG A 25 23.86 16.93 -15.68
N ARG A 26 23.61 18.23 -15.84
CA ARG A 26 24.47 19.26 -15.23
C ARG A 26 24.49 19.06 -13.71
N LEU A 27 25.69 18.90 -13.15
CA LEU A 27 25.88 18.58 -11.73
C LEU A 27 25.17 19.59 -10.81
N SER A 28 25.22 20.88 -11.12
CA SER A 28 24.54 21.93 -10.33
C SER A 28 23.01 21.81 -10.32
N VAL A 29 22.41 21.39 -11.44
CA VAL A 29 20.97 21.17 -11.56
C VAL A 29 20.58 19.92 -10.77
N TRP A 30 21.35 18.85 -10.91
CA TRP A 30 21.12 17.61 -10.18
C TRP A 30 21.28 17.79 -8.67
N CYS A 31 22.39 18.38 -8.20
CA CYS A 31 22.63 18.67 -6.78
C CYS A 31 21.50 19.53 -6.19
N ARG A 32 21.06 20.57 -6.89
CA ARG A 32 19.95 21.41 -6.42
C ARG A 32 18.67 20.60 -6.24
N LYS A 33 18.31 19.79 -7.22
CA LYS A 33 17.12 18.95 -7.13
C LYS A 33 17.22 17.91 -6.00
N VAL A 34 18.41 17.35 -5.75
CA VAL A 34 18.63 16.44 -4.62
C VAL A 34 18.50 17.18 -3.29
N LEU A 35 19.18 18.33 -3.13
CA LEU A 35 19.17 19.13 -1.90
C LEU A 35 17.79 19.73 -1.58
N LEU A 36 16.99 20.01 -2.61
CA LEU A 36 15.59 20.44 -2.46
C LEU A 36 14.60 19.26 -2.38
N ASN A 37 15.09 18.02 -2.30
CA ASN A 37 14.28 16.81 -2.25
C ASN A 37 13.34 16.64 -3.47
N GLU A 38 13.61 17.33 -4.58
CA GLU A 38 12.86 17.26 -5.84
C GLU A 38 13.24 16.03 -6.69
N LEU A 39 14.41 15.43 -6.44
CA LEU A 39 14.85 14.18 -7.07
C LEU A 39 14.66 12.97 -6.16
N ALA A 40 14.69 13.19 -4.85
CA ALA A 40 14.48 12.15 -3.88
C ALA A 40 13.04 12.24 -3.41
N GLY A 41 12.18 11.45 -4.04
CA GLY A 41 11.04 10.88 -3.31
C GLY A 41 11.51 10.00 -2.14
N GLY A 42 12.70 10.15 -1.56
CA GLY A 42 13.29 9.18 -0.63
C GLY A 42 12.48 9.01 0.65
N ALA A 43 11.86 10.08 1.15
CA ALA A 43 10.91 10.00 2.25
C ALA A 43 9.54 9.45 1.80
N SER A 44 8.98 9.93 0.67
CA SER A 44 7.65 9.46 0.20
C SER A 44 7.67 8.02 -0.31
N ILE A 45 8.70 7.62 -1.06
CA ILE A 45 8.92 6.25 -1.54
C ILE A 45 9.13 5.31 -0.35
N ALA A 46 9.85 5.72 0.70
CA ALA A 46 9.98 4.88 1.89
C ALA A 46 8.64 4.71 2.62
N GLU A 47 7.83 5.77 2.70
CA GLU A 47 6.48 5.72 3.26
C GLU A 47 5.52 4.87 2.41
N GLU A 48 5.56 5.03 1.09
CA GLU A 48 4.77 4.26 0.12
C GLU A 48 5.16 2.77 0.13
N LEU A 49 6.46 2.46 0.18
CA LEU A 49 6.95 1.09 0.33
C LEU A 49 6.54 0.49 1.68
N LEU A 50 6.54 1.28 2.75
CA LEU A 50 6.07 0.83 4.06
C LEU A 50 4.56 0.54 4.05
N ALA A 51 3.77 1.40 3.39
CA ALA A 51 2.34 1.19 3.20
C ALA A 51 2.08 -0.09 2.38
N LEU A 52 2.76 -0.25 1.24
CA LEU A 52 2.66 -1.45 0.40
C LEU A 52 3.03 -2.72 1.17
N ARG A 53 4.09 -2.67 1.99
CA ARG A 53 4.48 -3.80 2.85
C ARG A 53 3.37 -4.17 3.86
N ARG A 54 2.70 -3.17 4.44
CA ARG A 54 1.57 -3.40 5.36
C ARG A 54 0.39 -4.04 4.65
N GLU A 55 0.06 -3.58 3.44
CA GLU A 55 -1.01 -4.16 2.62
C GLU A 55 -0.70 -5.62 2.25
N LEU A 56 0.53 -5.91 1.79
CA LEU A 56 0.95 -7.28 1.50
C LEU A 56 0.88 -8.19 2.74
N SER A 57 1.25 -7.67 3.90
CA SER A 57 1.13 -8.40 5.17
C SER A 57 -0.33 -8.69 5.54
N ALA A 58 -1.23 -7.73 5.32
CA ALA A 58 -2.66 -7.92 5.53
C ALA A 58 -3.24 -8.99 4.58
N ILE A 59 -2.85 -8.95 3.30
CA ILE A 59 -3.23 -9.97 2.30
C ILE A 59 -2.71 -11.35 2.73
N GLY A 60 -1.44 -11.45 3.13
CA GLY A 60 -0.85 -12.71 3.61
C GLY A 60 -1.59 -13.27 4.83
N ASN A 61 -1.96 -12.41 5.77
CA ASN A 61 -2.75 -12.81 6.94
C ASN A 61 -4.14 -13.33 6.55
N ASN A 62 -4.82 -12.68 5.61
CA ASN A 62 -6.13 -13.12 5.11
C ASN A 62 -6.02 -14.48 4.41
N LEU A 63 -5.01 -14.65 3.55
CA LEU A 63 -4.75 -15.93 2.89
C LEU A 63 -4.44 -17.04 3.89
N ASN A 64 -3.66 -16.75 4.93
CA ASN A 64 -3.35 -17.73 5.97
C ASN A 64 -4.60 -18.10 6.80
N GLN A 65 -5.51 -17.15 7.05
CA GLN A 65 -6.80 -17.46 7.67
C GLN A 65 -7.64 -18.37 6.78
N ILE A 66 -7.77 -18.06 5.48
CA ILE A 66 -8.50 -18.91 4.52
C ILE A 66 -7.90 -20.31 4.47
N ALA A 67 -6.57 -20.41 4.35
CA ALA A 67 -5.86 -21.69 4.34
C ALA A 67 -6.11 -22.47 5.63
N ARG A 68 -6.09 -21.81 6.80
CA ARG A 68 -6.44 -22.44 8.08
C ARG A 68 -7.87 -22.95 8.08
N ARG A 69 -8.85 -22.13 7.69
CA ARG A 69 -10.28 -22.53 7.64
C ARG A 69 -10.50 -23.75 6.74
N LEU A 70 -9.84 -23.77 5.58
CA LEU A 70 -9.86 -24.92 4.67
C LEU A 70 -9.19 -26.15 5.29
N ASN A 71 -8.01 -25.99 5.90
CA ASN A 71 -7.25 -27.09 6.49
C ASN A 71 -7.89 -27.67 7.75
N THR A 72 -8.56 -26.84 8.55
CA THR A 72 -9.32 -27.30 9.73
C THR A 72 -10.68 -27.88 9.35
N GLY A 73 -11.03 -27.86 8.06
CA GLY A 73 -12.32 -28.29 7.57
C GLY A 73 -13.45 -27.58 8.29
N GLU A 74 -13.31 -26.26 8.54
CA GLU A 74 -14.27 -25.46 9.29
C GLU A 74 -15.65 -25.64 8.66
N GLN A 75 -16.44 -26.54 9.23
CA GLN A 75 -17.81 -26.77 8.84
C GLN A 75 -18.57 -25.58 9.40
N VAL A 76 -19.00 -24.69 8.50
CA VAL A 76 -20.04 -23.73 8.82
C VAL A 76 -21.18 -24.54 9.42
N ASP A 77 -21.56 -24.28 10.66
CA ASP A 77 -22.66 -24.98 11.30
C ASP A 77 -23.96 -24.60 10.57
N ILE A 78 -24.39 -25.49 9.68
CA ILE A 78 -25.57 -25.31 8.83
C ILE A 78 -26.85 -25.78 9.55
N ALA A 79 -26.75 -26.24 10.81
CA ALA A 79 -27.89 -26.82 11.51
C ALA A 79 -29.02 -25.79 11.74
N ALA A 80 -28.69 -24.51 11.86
CA ALA A 80 -29.67 -23.42 12.01
C ALA A 80 -30.24 -22.91 10.67
N LEU A 81 -29.59 -23.20 9.53
CA LEU A 81 -29.97 -22.66 8.23
C LEU A 81 -31.42 -23.02 7.80
N PRO A 82 -31.94 -24.23 8.05
CA PRO A 82 -33.34 -24.54 7.74
C PRO A 82 -34.34 -23.68 8.51
N ALA A 83 -34.09 -23.44 9.81
CA ALA A 83 -34.95 -22.61 10.65
C ALA A 83 -34.94 -21.14 10.20
N ASP A 84 -33.78 -20.63 9.79
CA ASP A 84 -33.63 -19.28 9.24
C ASP A 84 -34.38 -19.13 7.91
N ILE A 85 -34.28 -20.13 7.02
CA ILE A 85 -35.01 -20.16 5.75
C ILE A 85 -36.53 -20.17 5.98
N ASP A 86 -37.01 -20.96 6.93
CA ASP A 86 -38.44 -21.02 7.24
C ASP A 86 -38.95 -19.72 7.86
N THR A 87 -38.14 -19.08 8.70
CA THR A 87 -38.42 -17.75 9.25
C THR A 87 -38.50 -16.69 8.13
N LEU A 88 -37.59 -16.76 7.15
CA LEU A 88 -37.57 -15.85 6.01
C LEU A 88 -38.79 -16.05 5.10
N LYS A 89 -39.17 -17.31 4.81
CA LYS A 89 -40.40 -17.65 4.09
C LYS A 89 -41.64 -17.11 4.80
N ALA A 90 -41.73 -17.28 6.12
CA ALA A 90 -42.84 -16.77 6.90
C ALA A 90 -42.94 -15.24 6.84
N ARG A 91 -41.81 -14.53 6.88
CA ARG A 91 -41.75 -13.07 6.69
C ARG A 91 -42.24 -12.66 5.31
N ILE A 92 -41.75 -13.30 4.24
CA ILE A 92 -42.17 -13.00 2.86
C ILE A 92 -43.68 -13.18 2.71
N ASN A 93 -44.22 -14.31 3.19
CA ASN A 93 -45.65 -14.58 3.12
C ASN A 93 -46.49 -13.57 3.91
N ARG A 94 -46.01 -13.11 5.07
CA ARG A 94 -46.69 -12.06 5.84
C ARG A 94 -46.71 -10.71 5.10
N VAL A 95 -45.63 -10.36 4.42
CA VAL A 95 -45.56 -9.14 3.60
C VAL A 95 -46.48 -9.26 2.39
N LEU A 96 -46.42 -10.37 1.64
CA LEU A 96 -47.28 -10.60 0.48
C LEU A 96 -48.77 -10.59 0.83
N ARG A 97 -49.16 -11.10 2.01
CA ARG A 97 -50.54 -11.02 2.53
C ARG A 97 -51.02 -9.61 2.87
N ARG A 98 -50.11 -8.65 3.10
CA ARG A 98 -50.47 -7.25 3.37
C ARG A 98 -50.64 -6.40 2.10
N VAL A 99 -50.16 -6.91 0.97
CA VAL A 99 -50.17 -6.20 -0.33
C VAL A 99 -51.28 -6.71 -1.25
N ARG A 100 -51.96 -7.80 -0.87
CA ARG A 100 -53.12 -8.36 -1.56
C ARG A 100 -54.40 -8.02 -0.81
#